data_AF-E5BH70-F1
#
_entry.id   AF-E5BH70-F1
#
_cell.length_a   1.000
_cell.length_b   1.000
_cell.length_c   1.000
_cell.angle_alpha   90.00
_cell.angle_beta   90.00
_cell.angle_gamma   90.00
#
_symmetry.space_group_name_H-M   'P 1'
#
loop_
_entity.id
_entity.type
_entity.pdbx_description
1 polymer ?
#
loop_
_entity_poly.entity_id
_entity_poly.type
_entity_poly.pdbx_seq_one_letter_code
_entity_poly.pdbx_strand_id
1 'polypeptide(L)'
;MKKSTRQAYGEALVELGQQNKNIVVLDADLSKSTKTDLFKKAFPDRHINVGIAEADLIGTAAGFATCGKIPFASSFAMFAAGRAFEQIRNTVAYPKLNVKIAPSHAGVSVGEDGGSHQSVEDMAIMRSIPGMVVLCPCDAVETKK
;
A
#
# COMPACT_ATOMS: atom_id res chain seq x y z
N MET A 1 -14.28 2.86 -20.21
CA MET A 1 -14.31 1.57 -19.48
C MET A 1 -14.22 1.83 -17.98
N LYS A 2 -15.08 1.19 -17.19
CA LYS A 2 -15.03 1.25 -15.71
C LYS A 2 -13.76 0.54 -15.24
N LYS A 3 -12.81 1.27 -14.63
CA LYS A 3 -11.58 0.72 -14.05
C LYS A 3 -11.74 0.56 -12.54
N SER A 4 -11.18 -0.50 -11.97
CA SER A 4 -11.09 -0.64 -10.52
C SER A 4 -10.08 0.35 -9.93
N THR A 5 -10.26 0.76 -8.67
CA THR A 5 -9.34 1.64 -7.94
C THR A 5 -7.93 1.05 -7.89
N ARG A 6 -7.78 -0.25 -7.61
CA ARG A 6 -6.48 -0.94 -7.66
C ARG A 6 -5.78 -0.87 -9.03
N GLN A 7 -6.54 -0.98 -10.14
CA GLN A 7 -5.97 -0.84 -11.48
C GLN A 7 -5.50 0.60 -11.73
N ALA A 8 -6.28 1.59 -11.31
CA ALA A 8 -5.90 3.00 -11.41
C ALA A 8 -4.67 3.31 -10.56
N TYR A 9 -4.57 2.74 -9.36
CA TYR A 9 -3.40 2.82 -8.47
C TYR A 9 -2.12 2.30 -9.13
N GLY A 10 -2.15 1.10 -9.70
CA GLY A 10 -0.98 0.54 -10.39
C GLY A 10 -0.52 1.38 -11.58
N GLU A 11 -1.46 1.94 -12.36
CA GLU A 11 -1.15 2.88 -13.44
C GLU A 11 -0.55 4.20 -12.89
N ALA A 12 -1.14 4.75 -11.83
CA ALA A 12 -0.65 5.98 -11.18
C ALA A 12 0.77 5.81 -10.64
N LEU A 13 1.09 4.66 -10.05
CA LEU A 13 2.44 4.35 -9.60
C LEU A 13 3.45 4.41 -10.74
N VAL A 14 3.11 3.90 -11.93
CA VAL A 14 3.99 3.95 -13.10
C VAL A 14 4.20 5.41 -13.51
N GLU A 15 3.13 6.21 -13.60
CA GLU A 15 3.19 7.64 -13.92
C GLU A 15 4.08 8.40 -12.91
N LEU A 16 3.89 8.16 -11.60
CA LEU A 16 4.72 8.73 -10.53
C LEU A 16 6.18 8.27 -10.62
N GLY A 17 6.41 7.00 -10.92
CA GLY A 17 7.75 6.44 -11.08
C GLY A 17 8.52 7.03 -12.25
N GLN A 18 7.84 7.41 -13.34
CA GLN A 18 8.45 8.12 -14.47
C GLN A 18 8.89 9.54 -14.08
N GLN A 19 8.07 10.23 -13.28
CA GLN A 19 8.32 11.62 -12.87
C GLN A 19 9.32 11.73 -11.71
N ASN A 20 9.41 10.71 -10.86
CA ASN A 20 10.21 10.76 -9.64
C ASN A 20 11.00 9.47 -9.41
N LYS A 21 12.34 9.58 -9.48
CA LYS A 21 13.29 8.48 -9.27
C LYS A 21 13.36 7.99 -7.81
N ASN A 22 12.84 8.75 -6.85
CA ASN A 22 12.82 8.38 -5.44
C ASN A 22 11.60 7.54 -5.06
N ILE A 23 10.61 7.39 -5.94
CA ILE A 23 9.50 6.46 -5.74
C ILE A 23 10.04 5.03 -5.79
N VAL A 24 9.73 4.27 -4.75
CA VAL A 24 9.96 2.82 -4.66
C VAL A 24 8.65 2.16 -4.26
N VAL A 25 8.39 0.96 -4.78
CA VAL A 25 7.17 0.20 -4.50
C VAL A 25 7.56 -1.07 -3.79
N LEU A 26 6.92 -1.35 -2.67
CA LEU A 26 7.11 -2.57 -1.91
C LEU A 26 5.82 -3.37 -1.90
N ASP A 27 5.93 -4.69 -1.96
CA ASP A 27 4.79 -5.60 -1.99
C ASP A 27 5.07 -6.87 -1.17
N ALA A 28 4.02 -7.49 -0.63
CA ALA A 28 4.09 -8.71 0.18
C ALA A 28 3.53 -9.93 -0.57
N ASP A 29 4.17 -10.29 -1.69
CA ASP A 29 3.78 -11.39 -2.59
C ASP A 29 2.34 -11.35 -3.15
N LEU A 30 1.77 -10.15 -3.30
CA LEU A 30 0.41 -9.91 -3.80
C LEU A 30 0.39 -8.99 -5.04
N SER A 31 1.55 -8.74 -5.66
CA SER A 31 1.74 -7.72 -6.69
C SER A 31 0.76 -7.75 -7.86
N LYS A 32 0.35 -8.93 -8.32
CA LYS A 32 -0.65 -9.09 -9.39
C LYS A 32 -2.06 -8.69 -8.95
N SER A 33 -2.37 -8.87 -7.68
CA SER A 33 -3.66 -8.56 -7.06
C SER A 33 -3.74 -7.09 -6.64
N THR A 34 -2.66 -6.52 -6.08
CA THR A 34 -2.53 -5.11 -5.71
C THR A 34 -2.30 -4.20 -6.93
N LYS A 35 -1.90 -4.77 -8.07
CA LYS A 35 -1.52 -4.09 -9.32
C LYS A 35 -0.16 -3.37 -9.27
N THR A 36 0.67 -3.66 -8.27
CA THR A 36 2.06 -3.19 -8.25
C THR A 36 2.94 -3.90 -9.27
N ASP A 37 2.47 -5.00 -9.86
CA ASP A 37 3.12 -5.69 -10.99
C ASP A 37 3.33 -4.78 -12.20
N LEU A 38 2.45 -3.80 -12.42
CA LEU A 38 2.61 -2.77 -13.44
C LEU A 38 3.87 -1.93 -13.21
N PHE A 39 4.10 -1.50 -11.96
CA PHE A 39 5.31 -0.78 -11.57
C PHE A 39 6.54 -1.67 -11.69
N LYS A 40 6.46 -2.92 -11.23
CA LYS A 40 7.54 -3.92 -11.34
C LYS A 40 8.01 -4.09 -12.79
N LYS A 41 7.08 -4.15 -13.75
CA LYS A 41 7.41 -4.28 -15.17
C LYS A 41 8.14 -3.05 -15.72
N ALA A 42 7.77 -1.86 -15.28
CA ALA A 42 8.37 -0.60 -15.74
C ALA A 42 9.71 -0.29 -15.04
N PHE A 43 9.83 -0.62 -13.75
CA PHE A 43 10.94 -0.25 -12.87
C PHE A 43 11.33 -1.42 -11.94
N PRO A 44 11.87 -2.53 -12.49
CA PRO A 44 12.16 -3.72 -11.69
C PRO A 44 13.10 -3.45 -10.52
N ASP A 45 14.11 -2.59 -10.71
CA ASP A 45 15.09 -2.24 -9.66
C ASP A 45 14.51 -1.35 -8.53
N ARG A 46 13.26 -0.90 -8.67
CA ARG A 46 12.55 -0.08 -7.67
C ARG A 46 11.28 -0.77 -7.16
N HIS A 47 11.08 -2.05 -7.49
CA HIS A 47 10.02 -2.88 -6.94
C HIS A 47 10.62 -3.95 -6.03
N ILE A 48 10.27 -3.92 -4.75
CA ILE A 48 10.82 -4.83 -3.73
C ILE A 48 9.68 -5.73 -3.27
N ASN A 49 9.83 -7.04 -3.49
CA ASN A 49 8.93 -8.04 -2.91
C ASN A 49 9.59 -8.60 -1.64
N VAL A 50 8.94 -8.45 -0.48
CA VAL A 50 9.45 -8.95 0.81
C VAL A 50 8.88 -10.33 1.19
N GLY A 51 8.11 -10.95 0.29
CA GLY A 51 7.37 -12.18 0.58
C GLY A 51 6.16 -11.93 1.49
N ILE A 52 5.64 -12.98 2.13
CA ILE A 52 4.45 -12.91 3.00
C ILE A 52 4.84 -12.40 4.39
N ALA A 53 5.32 -11.15 4.45
CA ALA A 53 5.91 -10.55 5.64
C ALA A 53 5.53 -9.06 5.79
N GLU A 54 4.26 -8.77 6.09
CA GLU A 54 3.75 -7.39 6.13
C GLU A 54 4.37 -6.52 7.23
N ALA A 55 4.78 -7.10 8.36
CA ALA A 55 5.54 -6.37 9.37
C ALA A 55 6.90 -5.90 8.80
N ASP A 56 7.61 -6.78 8.10
CA ASP A 56 8.86 -6.46 7.42
C ASP A 56 8.65 -5.49 6.24
N LEU A 57 7.55 -5.62 5.51
CA LEU A 57 7.14 -4.68 4.46
C LEU A 57 7.12 -3.24 4.98
N ILE A 58 6.46 -3.02 6.12
CA ILE A 58 6.34 -1.69 6.73
C ILE A 58 7.66 -1.23 7.35
N GLY A 59 8.40 -2.11 8.02
CA GLY A 59 9.73 -1.79 8.56
C GLY A 59 10.73 -1.41 7.47
N THR A 60 10.76 -2.17 6.37
CA THR A 60 11.60 -1.90 5.20
C THR A 60 11.18 -0.59 4.52
N ALA A 61 9.87 -0.34 4.37
CA ALA A 61 9.37 0.93 3.87
C ALA A 61 9.80 2.11 4.76
N ALA A 62 9.71 1.98 6.09
CA ALA A 62 10.20 3.00 7.01
C ALA A 62 11.71 3.28 6.78
N GLY A 63 12.53 2.24 6.65
CA GLY A 63 13.95 2.37 6.30
C GLY A 63 14.19 3.16 5.00
N PHE A 64 13.48 2.80 3.92
CA PHE A 64 13.54 3.53 2.66
C PHE A 64 13.17 5.02 2.81
N ALA A 65 12.15 5.33 3.61
CA ALA A 65 11.75 6.71 3.87
C ALA A 65 12.87 7.50 4.57
N THR A 66 13.61 6.89 5.49
CA THR A 66 14.77 7.55 6.14
C THR A 66 15.94 7.78 5.19
N CYS A 67 16.05 6.97 4.13
CA CYS A 67 17.07 7.09 3.08
C CYS A 67 16.66 8.00 1.92
N GLY A 68 15.66 8.88 2.11
CA GLY A 68 15.22 9.85 1.11
C GLY A 68 14.39 9.27 -0.03
N LYS A 69 13.92 8.01 0.09
CA LYS A 69 12.95 7.42 -0.85
C LYS A 69 11.52 7.73 -0.44
N ILE A 70 10.60 7.51 -1.36
CA ILE A 70 9.16 7.67 -1.17
C ILE A 70 8.51 6.31 -1.39
N PRO A 71 8.43 5.47 -0.35
CA PRO A 71 7.94 4.11 -0.45
C PRO A 71 6.42 4.04 -0.49
N PHE A 72 5.91 3.26 -1.46
CA PHE A 72 4.53 2.80 -1.53
C PHE A 72 4.47 1.31 -1.15
N ALA A 73 4.06 1.02 0.08
CA ALA A 73 3.91 -0.33 0.60
C ALA A 73 2.50 -0.86 0.32
N SER A 74 2.40 -1.97 -0.43
CA SER A 74 1.13 -2.54 -0.89
C SER A 74 0.95 -3.97 -0.38
N SER A 75 -0.23 -4.24 0.17
CA SER A 75 -0.72 -5.58 0.53
C SER A 75 -2.25 -5.55 0.52
N PHE A 76 -2.92 -6.55 1.09
CA PHE A 76 -4.36 -6.48 1.34
C PHE A 76 -4.62 -5.72 2.65
N ALA A 77 -5.79 -5.09 2.75
CA ALA A 77 -6.20 -4.31 3.91
C ALA A 77 -6.12 -5.13 5.20
N MET A 78 -6.62 -6.37 5.18
CA MET A 78 -6.58 -7.27 6.34
C MET A 78 -5.14 -7.49 6.84
N PHE A 79 -4.18 -7.63 5.93
CA PHE A 79 -2.80 -7.93 6.31
C PHE A 79 -2.01 -6.67 6.65
N ALA A 80 -2.15 -5.59 5.87
CA ALA A 80 -1.47 -4.33 6.16
C ALA A 80 -1.99 -3.69 7.45
N ALA A 81 -3.31 -3.50 7.58
CA ALA A 81 -3.91 -2.84 8.73
C ALA A 81 -3.95 -3.74 9.97
N GLY A 82 -4.07 -5.06 9.81
CA GLY A 82 -4.07 -6.03 10.90
C GLY A 82 -2.66 -6.47 11.29
N ARG A 83 -2.00 -7.28 10.43
CA ARG A 83 -0.72 -7.94 10.75
C ARG A 83 0.43 -6.95 10.98
N ALA A 84 0.45 -5.83 10.26
CA ALA A 84 1.52 -4.83 10.37
C ALA A 84 1.16 -3.60 11.24
N PHE A 85 0.06 -3.66 12.00
CA PHE A 85 -0.46 -2.51 12.75
C PHE A 85 0.59 -1.83 13.63
N GLU A 86 1.34 -2.62 14.40
CA GLU A 86 2.32 -2.10 15.36
C GLU A 86 3.46 -1.37 14.63
N GLN A 87 3.94 -1.91 13.50
CA GLN A 87 4.98 -1.27 12.69
C GLN A 87 4.47 0.03 12.05
N ILE A 88 3.22 0.04 11.57
CA ILE A 88 2.60 1.27 11.05
C ILE A 88 2.53 2.33 12.15
N ARG A 89 2.11 1.95 13.36
CA ARG A 89 1.95 2.87 14.48
C ARG A 89 3.29 3.41 14.99
N ASN A 90 4.20 2.51 15.36
CA ASN A 90 5.40 2.86 16.12
C ASN A 90 6.59 3.18 15.22
N THR A 91 6.72 2.51 14.07
CA THR A 91 7.85 2.69 13.16
C THR A 91 7.60 3.75 12.10
N VAL A 92 6.35 3.95 11.67
CA VAL A 92 6.01 4.93 10.62
C VAL A 92 5.36 6.18 11.20
N ALA A 93 4.21 6.04 11.86
CA ALA A 93 3.37 7.18 12.21
C ALA A 93 3.95 8.02 13.37
N TYR A 94 4.42 7.37 14.43
CA TYR A 94 5.03 8.05 15.58
C TYR A 94 6.22 8.96 15.18
N PRO A 95 7.21 8.49 14.40
CA PRO A 95 8.28 9.34 13.87
C PRO A 95 7.88 10.20 12.66
N LYS A 96 6.61 10.14 12.19
CA LYS A 96 6.09 10.87 11.03
C LYS A 96 6.88 10.62 9.73
N LEU A 97 7.25 9.38 9.48
CA LEU A 97 8.00 9.01 8.27
C LEU A 97 7.13 9.13 7.01
N ASN A 98 7.79 9.46 5.90
CA ASN A 98 7.16 9.66 4.60
C ASN A 98 6.83 8.33 3.89
N VAL A 99 6.01 7.48 4.50
CA VAL A 99 5.55 6.20 3.92
C VAL A 99 4.14 6.35 3.36
N LYS A 100 3.84 5.66 2.27
CA LYS A 100 2.50 5.55 1.69
C LYS A 100 2.07 4.10 1.81
N ILE A 101 1.01 3.84 2.55
CA ILE A 101 0.48 2.49 2.75
C ILE A 101 -0.77 2.40 1.88
N ALA A 102 -0.73 1.54 0.87
CA ALA A 102 -1.77 1.39 -0.13
C ALA A 102 -2.36 -0.03 -0.07
N PRO A 103 -3.19 -0.30 0.95
CA PRO A 103 -3.87 -1.58 1.05
C PRO A 103 -4.96 -1.70 -0.03
N SER A 104 -5.06 -2.88 -0.63
CA SER A 104 -6.13 -3.25 -1.55
C SER A 104 -7.14 -4.19 -0.87
N HIS A 105 -8.23 -4.54 -1.56
CA HIS A 105 -9.23 -5.51 -1.07
C HIS A 105 -9.83 -5.15 0.31
N ALA A 106 -10.06 -3.86 0.56
CA ALA A 106 -10.80 -3.39 1.72
C ALA A 106 -12.31 -3.73 1.61
N GLY A 107 -12.96 -3.79 2.76
CA GLY A 107 -14.39 -4.08 2.89
C GLY A 107 -14.76 -5.50 2.48
N VAL A 108 -16.04 -5.67 2.13
CA VAL A 108 -16.63 -6.98 1.81
C VAL A 108 -16.49 -7.39 0.34
N SER A 109 -16.05 -6.46 -0.52
CA SER A 109 -16.04 -6.64 -1.99
C SER A 109 -15.01 -7.66 -2.51
N VAL A 110 -14.14 -8.19 -1.64
CA VAL A 110 -13.26 -9.32 -1.98
C VAL A 110 -14.08 -10.57 -2.37
N GLY A 111 -15.30 -10.71 -1.84
CA GLY A 111 -16.24 -11.76 -2.23
C GLY A 111 -15.83 -13.14 -1.68
N GLU A 112 -15.45 -14.03 -2.59
CA GLU A 112 -15.31 -15.48 -2.36
C GLU A 112 -14.19 -15.85 -1.37
N ASP A 113 -13.17 -14.99 -1.20
CA ASP A 113 -12.09 -15.21 -0.24
C ASP A 113 -12.57 -15.18 1.23
N GLY A 114 -13.79 -14.69 1.48
CA GLY A 114 -14.49 -14.82 2.74
C GLY A 114 -13.95 -13.95 3.88
N GLY A 115 -14.45 -14.21 5.09
CA GLY A 115 -14.23 -13.36 6.27
C GLY A 115 -12.77 -13.22 6.69
N SER A 116 -11.87 -14.10 6.26
CA SER A 116 -10.43 -14.01 6.54
C SER A 116 -9.71 -12.96 5.69
N HIS A 117 -10.33 -12.50 4.59
CA HIS A 117 -9.76 -11.48 3.70
C HIS A 117 -10.58 -10.18 3.66
N GLN A 118 -11.82 -10.23 4.15
CA GLN A 118 -12.68 -9.06 4.27
C GLN A 118 -12.24 -8.19 5.45
N SER A 119 -11.54 -7.10 5.16
CA SER A 119 -11.18 -6.13 6.21
C SER A 119 -12.26 -5.05 6.32
N VAL A 120 -13.04 -5.12 7.40
CA VAL A 120 -14.12 -4.16 7.71
C VAL A 120 -13.71 -3.19 8.83
N GLU A 121 -12.56 -3.44 9.44
CA GLU A 121 -12.01 -2.72 10.59
C GLU A 121 -10.82 -1.82 10.23
N ASP A 122 -10.25 -1.93 9.02
CA ASP A 122 -9.07 -1.19 8.57
C ASP A 122 -9.21 0.32 8.76
N MET A 123 -10.35 0.89 8.39
CA MET A 123 -10.66 2.31 8.59
C MET A 123 -10.65 2.71 10.06
N ALA A 124 -11.21 1.87 10.94
CA ALA A 124 -11.23 2.14 12.39
C ALA A 124 -9.82 2.05 12.98
N ILE A 125 -9.06 1.01 12.62
CA ILE A 125 -7.69 0.79 13.08
C ILE A 125 -6.79 1.94 12.63
N MET A 126 -6.75 2.27 11.34
CA MET A 126 -5.85 3.29 10.81
C MET A 126 -6.19 4.70 11.31
N ARG A 127 -7.49 5.02 11.48
CA ARG A 127 -7.92 6.31 12.05
C ARG A 127 -7.59 6.47 13.54
N SER A 128 -7.36 5.38 14.27
CA SER A 128 -6.96 5.45 15.68
C SER A 128 -5.51 5.91 15.88
N ILE A 129 -4.69 5.92 14.82
CA ILE A 129 -3.28 6.28 14.88
C ILE A 129 -3.13 7.82 14.78
N PRO A 130 -2.52 8.48 15.77
CA PRO A 130 -2.33 9.94 15.74
C PRO A 130 -1.51 10.39 14.52
N GLY A 131 -2.02 11.40 13.80
CA GLY A 131 -1.34 11.97 12.63
C GLY A 131 -1.44 11.15 11.34
N MET A 132 -2.10 9.99 11.35
CA MET A 132 -2.35 9.21 10.14
C MET A 132 -3.38 9.90 9.25
N VAL A 133 -3.05 10.06 7.97
CA VAL A 133 -4.01 10.50 6.94
C VAL A 133 -4.60 9.26 6.30
N VAL A 134 -5.93 9.14 6.32
CA VAL A 134 -6.66 7.99 5.77
C VAL A 134 -7.53 8.46 4.62
N LEU A 135 -7.29 7.91 3.43
CA LEU A 135 -7.99 8.25 2.19
C LEU A 135 -8.73 7.01 1.66
N CYS A 136 -9.95 7.20 1.15
CA CYS A 136 -10.76 6.14 0.55
C CYS A 136 -11.32 6.64 -0.79
N PRO A 137 -10.61 6.46 -1.90
CA PRO A 137 -11.04 6.97 -3.20
C PRO A 137 -12.27 6.20 -3.71
N CYS A 138 -13.25 6.93 -4.23
CA CYS A 138 -14.52 6.39 -4.71
C CYS A 138 -14.41 5.79 -6.11
N ASP A 139 -13.47 6.28 -6.93
CA ASP A 139 -13.28 5.83 -8.30
C ASP A 139 -11.81 5.91 -8.78
N ALA A 140 -11.62 5.52 -10.05
CA ALA A 140 -10.31 5.54 -10.69
C ALA A 140 -9.74 6.95 -10.89
N VAL A 141 -10.58 7.99 -11.01
CA VAL A 141 -10.13 9.37 -11.22
C VAL A 141 -9.61 9.92 -9.90
N GLU A 142 -10.36 9.74 -8.83
CA GLU A 142 -9.97 10.15 -7.48
C GLU A 142 -8.74 9.38 -6.99
N THR A 143 -8.59 8.11 -7.37
CA THR A 143 -7.37 7.33 -7.05
C THR A 143 -6.10 7.92 -7.68
N LYS A 144 -6.21 8.59 -8.84
CA LYS A 144 -5.06 9.16 -9.56
C LYS A 144 -4.70 10.59 -9.17
N LYS A 145 -5.55 11.27 -8.40
CA LYS A 145 -5.43 12.69 -8.07
C LYS A 145 -4.61 12.90 -6.81
#